data_AF-A0A7W0S5D7-F1
#
_entry.id   AF-A0A7W0S5D7-F1
#
_cell.length_a   1.000
_cell.length_b   1.000
_cell.length_c   1.000
_cell.angle_alpha   90.00
_cell.angle_beta   90.00
_cell.angle_gamma   90.00
#
_symmetry.space_group_name_H-M   'P 1'
#
loop_
_entity.id
_entity.type
_entity.pdbx_description
1 polymer ?
#
loop_
_entity_poly.entity_id
_entity_poly.type
_entity_poly.pdbx_seq_one_letter_code
_entity_poly.pdbx_strand_id
1 'polypeptide(L)' 'MLAQGIHHLGVAVDNLDRAVATYVALFGAEVEGRQTVPEQGVEAAALLVGRGRVELLASLGDDTPVGRFLARRGP' A
#
# COMPACT_ATOMS: atom_id res chain seq x y z
N MET A 1 -13.86 22.90 -11.20
CA MET A 1 -13.54 21.50 -11.55
C MET A 1 -13.92 20.65 -10.35
N LEU A 2 -14.66 19.56 -10.52
CA LEU A 2 -15.09 18.69 -9.41
C LEU A 2 -14.33 17.36 -9.48
N ALA A 3 -14.02 16.79 -8.31
CA ALA A 3 -13.44 15.45 -8.24
C ALA A 3 -14.39 14.41 -8.85
N GLN A 4 -13.85 13.50 -9.66
CA GLN A 4 -14.64 12.46 -10.34
C GLN A 4 -14.74 11.15 -9.55
N GLY A 5 -13.83 10.92 -8.60
CA GLY A 5 -13.80 9.72 -7.80
C GLY A 5 -12.48 9.53 -7.04
N ILE A 6 -12.34 8.38 -6.40
CA ILE A 6 -11.11 7.96 -5.72
C ILE A 6 -10.26 7.18 -6.71
N HIS A 7 -9.01 7.60 -6.92
CA HIS A 7 -8.07 6.86 -7.77
C HIS A 7 -7.66 5.52 -7.12
N HIS A 8 -7.30 5.56 -5.84
CA HIS A 8 -6.88 4.41 -5.03
C HIS A 8 -6.96 4.76 -3.54
N LEU A 9 -6.91 3.73 -2.69
CA LEU A 9 -6.72 3.84 -1.24
C LEU A 9 -5.32 3.36 -0.87
N GLY A 10 -4.49 4.24 -0.30
CA GLY A 10 -3.20 3.86 0.25
C GLY A 10 -3.33 3.24 1.64
N VAL A 11 -2.62 2.14 1.90
CA VAL A 11 -2.59 1.45 3.20
C VAL A 11 -1.14 1.24 3.60
N ALA A 12 -0.73 1.87 4.70
CA ALA A 12 0.58 1.63 5.30
C ALA A 12 0.60 0.24 5.94
N VAL A 13 1.62 -0.56 5.64
CA VAL A 13 1.76 -1.93 6.17
C VAL A 13 3.17 -2.16 6.70
N ASP A 14 3.29 -3.01 7.70
CA ASP A 14 4.60 -3.39 8.28
C ASP A 14 5.39 -4.32 7.35
N ASN A 15 4.69 -5.18 6.62
CA ASN A 15 5.28 -6.17 5.72
C ASN A 15 4.47 -6.29 4.43
N LEU A 16 5.08 -5.91 3.30
CA LEU A 16 4.41 -5.86 2.00
C LEU A 16 3.94 -7.26 1.55
N ASP A 17 4.79 -8.27 1.66
CA ASP A 17 4.48 -9.63 1.20
C ASP A 17 3.31 -10.24 1.95
N ARG A 18 3.31 -10.12 3.28
CA ARG A 18 2.23 -10.61 4.13
C ARG A 18 0.92 -9.89 3.83
N ALA A 19 0.96 -8.57 3.63
CA ALA A 19 -0.21 -7.80 3.29
C ALA A 19 -0.75 -8.20 1.90
N VAL A 20 0.10 -8.32 0.87
CA VAL A 20 -0.32 -8.80 -0.45
C VAL A 20 -0.94 -10.18 -0.35
N ALA A 21 -0.30 -11.13 0.33
CA ALA A 21 -0.84 -12.48 0.52
C ALA A 21 -2.22 -12.46 1.20
N THR A 22 -2.42 -11.58 2.17
CA THR A 22 -3.70 -11.39 2.86
C THR A 22 -4.78 -10.89 1.90
N TYR A 23 -4.47 -9.88 1.10
CA TYR A 23 -5.44 -9.31 0.14
C TYR A 23 -5.80 -10.29 -0.97
N VAL A 24 -4.82 -11.04 -1.48
CA VAL A 24 -5.05 -12.11 -2.46
C VAL A 24 -5.95 -13.19 -1.86
N ALA A 25 -5.61 -13.71 -0.66
CA ALA A 25 -6.32 -14.83 -0.06
C ALA A 25 -7.75 -14.49 0.39
N LEU A 26 -7.96 -13.30 0.96
CA LEU A 26 -9.25 -12.93 1.55
C LEU A 26 -10.18 -12.22 0.57
N PHE A 27 -9.64 -11.44 -0.37
CA PHE A 27 -10.43 -10.59 -1.25
C PHE A 27 -10.28 -10.95 -2.74
N GLY A 28 -9.46 -11.96 -3.08
CA GLY A 28 -9.19 -12.32 -4.47
C GLY A 28 -8.51 -11.20 -5.24
N ALA A 29 -7.69 -10.38 -4.57
CA ALA A 29 -7.03 -9.24 -5.18
C ALA A 29 -6.03 -9.68 -6.27
N GLU A 30 -5.95 -8.90 -7.36
CA GLU A 30 -4.94 -9.06 -8.40
C GLU A 30 -3.79 -8.07 -8.17
N VAL A 31 -2.55 -8.55 -8.26
CA VAL A 31 -1.36 -7.70 -8.15
C VAL A 31 -1.08 -7.06 -9.50
N GLU A 32 -1.36 -5.77 -9.65
CA GLU A 32 -1.13 -5.03 -10.90
C GLU A 32 0.34 -4.59 -11.05
N GLY A 33 1.07 -4.42 -9.95
CA GLY A 33 2.47 -4.05 -9.98
C GLY A 33 3.10 -3.88 -8.60
N ARG A 34 4.45 -3.94 -8.58
CA ARG A 34 5.26 -3.66 -7.39
C ARG A 34 6.46 -2.81 -7.77
N GLN A 35 6.82 -1.88 -6.90
CA GLN A 35 7.99 -1.02 -7.10
C GLN A 35 8.56 -0.53 -5.77
N THR A 36 9.88 -0.43 -5.70
CA THR A 36 10.56 0.36 -4.69
C THR A 36 10.65 1.80 -5.18
N VAL A 37 10.25 2.76 -4.34
CA VAL A 37 10.33 4.20 -4.63
C VAL A 37 11.22 4.86 -3.57
N PRO A 38 12.56 4.84 -3.75
CA PRO A 38 13.52 5.30 -2.75
C PRO A 38 13.31 6.76 -2.34
N GLU A 39 12.92 7.61 -3.27
CA GLU A 39 12.70 9.05 -3.03
C GLU A 39 11.54 9.30 -2.06
N GLN A 40 10.61 8.35 -1.96
CA GLN A 40 9.48 8.39 -1.03
C GLN A 40 9.69 7.49 0.20
N GLY A 41 10.77 6.69 0.23
CA GLY A 41 11.09 5.80 1.34
C GLY A 41 10.11 4.63 1.46
N VAL A 42 9.54 4.14 0.36
CA VAL A 42 8.56 3.04 0.39
C VAL A 42 8.84 1.95 -0.64
N GLU A 43 8.41 0.75 -0.32
CA GLU A 43 8.09 -0.30 -1.30
C GLU A 43 6.57 -0.38 -1.43
N ALA A 44 6.07 -0.35 -2.65
CA ALA A 44 4.65 -0.26 -2.94
C ALA A 44 4.16 -1.46 -3.77
N ALA A 45 2.94 -1.91 -3.50
CA ALA A 45 2.21 -2.87 -4.33
C ALA A 45 0.82 -2.33 -4.69
N ALA A 46 0.53 -2.20 -5.97
CA ALA A 46 -0.78 -1.83 -6.48
C ALA A 46 -1.64 -3.10 -6.67
N LEU A 47 -2.80 -3.11 -6.03
CA LEU A 47 -3.74 -4.23 -6.05
C LEU A 47 -5.10 -3.80 -6.62
N LEU A 48 -5.60 -4.55 -7.58
CA LEU A 48 -6.99 -4.46 -8.02
C LEU A 48 -7.86 -5.31 -7.09
N VAL A 49 -8.86 -4.67 -6.46
CA VAL A 49 -9.84 -5.31 -5.59
C VAL A 49 -11.24 -4.99 -6.13
N GLY A 50 -11.83 -5.94 -6.86
CA GLY A 50 -13.07 -5.70 -7.60
C GLY A 50 -12.89 -4.61 -8.66
N ARG A 51 -13.46 -3.41 -8.43
CA ARG A 51 -13.32 -2.24 -9.31
C ARG A 51 -12.44 -1.13 -8.72
N GLY A 52 -11.97 -1.31 -7.48
CA GLY A 52 -11.18 -0.33 -6.75
C GLY A 52 -9.70 -0.72 -6.73
N ARG A 53 -8.84 0.26 -6.47
CA ARG A 53 -7.41 0.03 -6.26
C ARG A 53 -7.01 0.27 -4.82
N VAL A 54 -6.23 -0.65 -4.28
CA VAL A 54 -5.53 -0.53 -3.01
C VAL A 54 -4.05 -0.48 -3.30
N GLU A 55 -3.36 0.52 -2.75
CA GLU A 55 -1.90 0.59 -2.81
C GLU A 55 -1.35 0.30 -1.43
N LEU A 56 -0.68 -0.85 -1.28
CA LEU A 56 -0.01 -1.22 -0.04
C LEU A 56 1.37 -0.58 -0.01
N LEU A 57 1.72 0.08 1.09
CA LEU A 57 2.94 0.85 1.25
C LEU A 57 3.72 0.33 2.47
N ALA A 58 4.81 -0.38 2.22
CA ALA A 58 5.75 -0.76 3.26
C ALA A 58 6.89 0.27 3.34
N SER A 59 7.31 0.60 4.56
CA SER A 59 8.40 1.55 4.76
C SER A 59 9.76 0.93 4.43
N LEU A 60 10.66 1.71 3.80
CA LEU A 60 12.08 1.34 3.65
C LEU A 60 12.93 1.63 4.90
N GLY A 61 12.35 2.26 5.93
CA GLY A 61 13.03 2.51 7.20
C GLY A 61 12.17 3.29 8.21
N ASP A 62 12.58 3.33 9.48
CA ASP A 62 11.76 3.92 10.55
C ASP A 62 11.61 5.45 10.42
N ASP A 63 12.60 6.11 9.83
CA ASP A 63 12.64 7.57 9.64
C ASP A 63 11.92 8.06 8.38
N THR A 64 11.21 7.20 7.65
CA THR A 64 10.39 7.64 6.51
C THR A 64 9.02 8.16 6.99
N PRO A 65 8.26 8.89 6.15
CA PRO A 65 6.89 9.29 6.51
C PRO A 65 6.00 8.10 6.88
N VAL A 66 6.09 6.98 6.15
CA VAL A 66 5.32 5.75 6.43
C VAL A 66 5.83 5.05 7.69
N GLY A 67 7.16 4.96 7.87
CA GLY A 67 7.77 4.38 9.08
C GLY A 67 7.33 5.10 10.35
N ARG A 68 7.40 6.44 10.36
CA ARG A 68 6.90 7.26 11.48
C ARG A 68 5.40 7.16 11.70
N PHE A 69 4.62 6.98 10.63
CA PHE A 69 3.17 6.79 10.74
C PHE A 69 2.87 5.47 11.44
N LEU A 70 3.47 4.37 10.97
CA LEU A 70 3.31 3.03 11.55
C LEU A 70 3.75 3.00 13.02
N ALA A 71 4.87 3.63 13.37
CA ALA A 71 5.33 3.73 14.77
C ALA A 71 4.32 4.43 15.69
N ARG A 72 3.51 5.36 15.17
CA ARG A 72 2.53 6.12 15.95
C ARG A 72 1.13 5.50 15.95
N ARG A 73 0.77 4.75 14.91
CA ARG A 73 -0.61 4.30 14.65
C ARG A 73 -0.76 2.78 14.62
N GLY A 74 0.34 2.05 14.54
CA GLY A 74 0.34 0.64 14.20
C GLY A 74 0.14 0.40 12.70
N PRO A 75 0.32 -0.86 12.25
CA PRO A 75 -0.12 -1.34 10.96
C PRO A 75 -1.64 -1.53 10.88
#